data_AF-A0A3S4SUD7-F1
#
_entry.id   AF-A0A3S4SUD7-F1
#
_cell.length_a   1.000
_cell.length_b   1.000
_cell.length_c   1.000
_cell.angle_alpha   90.00
_cell.angle_beta   90.00
_cell.angle_gamma   90.00
#
_symmetry.space_group_name_H-M   'P 1'
#
loop_
_entity.id
_entity.type
_entity.pdbx_description
1 polymer ?
#
loop_
_entity_poly.entity_id
_entity_poly.type
_entity_poly.pdbx_seq_one_letter_code
_entity_poly.pdbx_strand_id
1 'polypeptide(L)'
;MPKERLYEQVNNLRKVIEDVEAADECTTAELRQIADEINHTLADPDLEAPSETLLNKLEEEAIRFGESHPAIATAARQVLELLKNIGV
;
A
#
# COMPACT_ATOMS: atom_id res chain seq x y z
N MET A 1 18.40 -3.14 1.56
CA MET A 1 17.89 -4.32 0.81
C MET A 1 16.54 -4.00 0.15
N PRO A 2 16.05 -4.76 -0.86
CA PRO A 2 14.74 -4.50 -1.48
C PRO A 2 13.57 -4.51 -0.48
N LYS A 3 13.64 -5.38 0.54
CA LYS A 3 12.64 -5.44 1.64
C LYS A 3 12.61 -4.17 2.52
N GLU A 4 13.76 -3.58 2.87
CA GLU A 4 13.81 -2.30 3.61
C GLU A 4 13.12 -1.17 2.85
N ARG A 5 13.39 -1.05 1.54
CA ARG A 5 12.78 0.00 0.72
C ARG A 5 11.26 -0.15 0.63
N LEU A 6 10.79 -1.38 0.54
CA LEU A 6 9.36 -1.65 0.56
C LEU A 6 8.74 -1.28 1.90
N TYR A 7 9.40 -1.63 3.01
CA TYR A 7 8.95 -1.25 4.34
C TYR A 7 8.86 0.28 4.49
N GLU A 8 9.85 1.02 4.00
CA GLU A 8 9.82 2.49 3.99
C GLU A 8 8.64 3.04 3.16
N GLN A 9 8.37 2.45 1.99
CA GLN A 9 7.28 2.91 1.12
C GLN A 9 5.89 2.58 1.67
N VAL A 10 5.72 1.43 2.32
CA VAL A 10 4.46 1.08 3.01
C VAL A 10 4.21 2.03 4.18
N ASN A 11 5.26 2.41 4.92
CA ASN A 11 5.13 3.43 5.96
C ASN A 11 4.83 4.82 5.40
N ASN A 12 5.40 5.18 4.24
CA ASN A 12 5.06 6.41 3.55
C ASN A 12 3.58 6.42 3.14
N LEU A 13 3.10 5.33 2.52
CA LEU A 13 1.70 5.15 2.17
C LEU A 13 0.78 5.33 3.39
N ARG A 14 1.07 4.68 4.53
CA ARG A 14 0.30 4.85 5.77
C ARG A 14 0.26 6.31 6.23
N LYS A 15 1.40 7.02 6.21
CA LYS A 15 1.41 8.45 6.57
C LYS A 15 0.57 9.31 5.65
N VAL A 16 0.64 9.07 4.34
CA VAL A 16 -0.18 9.80 3.36
C VAL A 16 -1.66 9.51 3.56
N ILE A 17 -2.02 8.26 3.89
CA ILE A 17 -3.39 7.88 4.24
C ILE A 17 -3.84 8.59 5.52
N GLU A 18 -3.03 8.59 6.58
CA GLU A 18 -3.36 9.27 7.85
C GLU A 18 -3.56 10.78 7.67
N ASP A 19 -2.79 11.41 6.78
CA ASP A 19 -2.92 12.84 6.45
C ASP A 19 -4.25 13.14 5.71
N VAL A 20 -4.72 12.20 4.88
CA VAL A 20 -5.98 12.30 4.12
C VAL A 20 -7.20 11.82 4.90
N GLU A 21 -7.05 10.86 5.82
CA GLU A 21 -8.10 10.33 6.72
C GLU A 21 -8.75 11.46 7.54
N ALA A 22 -8.01 12.54 7.79
CA ALA A 22 -8.55 13.74 8.44
C ALA A 22 -9.73 14.38 7.66
N ALA A 23 -9.96 14.00 6.40
CA ALA A 23 -11.04 14.50 5.56
C ALA A 23 -12.03 13.42 5.07
N ASP A 24 -11.62 12.14 4.92
CA ASP A 24 -12.43 11.12 4.21
C ASP A 24 -12.26 9.68 4.76
N GLU A 25 -12.51 9.51 6.06
CA GLU A 25 -12.29 8.27 6.83
C GLU A 25 -12.87 6.99 6.19
N CYS A 26 -14.05 7.09 5.56
CA CYS A 26 -14.73 5.95 4.95
C CYS A 26 -14.01 5.48 3.68
N THR A 27 -13.42 6.40 2.94
CA THR A 27 -12.78 6.13 1.66
C THR A 27 -11.41 5.50 1.90
N THR A 28 -10.66 6.01 2.88
CA THR A 28 -9.29 5.57 3.21
C THR A 28 -9.20 4.29 4.07
N ALA A 29 -10.30 3.85 4.67
CA ALA A 29 -10.31 2.68 5.57
C ALA A 29 -9.90 1.38 4.84
N GLU A 30 -10.36 1.18 3.61
CA GLU A 30 -10.02 0.00 2.80
C GLU A 30 -8.53 -0.02 2.46
N LEU A 31 -8.01 1.09 1.94
CA LEU A 31 -6.59 1.23 1.65
C LEU A 31 -5.69 1.09 2.88
N ARG A 32 -6.12 1.60 4.04
CA ARG A 32 -5.40 1.42 5.31
C ARG A 32 -5.29 -0.06 5.68
N GLN A 33 -6.38 -0.81 5.56
CA GLN A 33 -6.39 -2.24 5.83
C GLN A 33 -5.42 -2.98 4.90
N ILE A 34 -5.40 -2.64 3.61
CA ILE A 34 -4.47 -3.21 2.63
C ILE A 34 -3.02 -2.89 3.02
N ALA A 35 -2.72 -1.65 3.40
CA ALA A 35 -1.38 -1.23 3.80
C ALA A 35 -0.90 -1.94 5.08
N ASP A 36 -1.79 -2.15 6.06
CA ASP A 36 -1.48 -2.89 7.29
C ASP A 36 -1.24 -4.38 7.01
N GLU A 37 -2.03 -5.00 6.13
CA GLU A 37 -1.86 -6.41 5.74
C GLU A 37 -0.53 -6.65 5.00
N ILE A 38 -0.15 -5.73 4.09
CA ILE A 38 1.16 -5.74 3.44
C ILE A 38 2.27 -5.63 4.49
N ASN A 39 2.14 -4.71 5.44
CA ASN A 39 3.15 -4.50 6.48
C ASN A 39 3.31 -5.72 7.39
N HIS A 40 2.20 -6.38 7.74
CA HIS A 40 2.21 -7.62 8.52
C HIS A 40 2.94 -8.74 7.79
N THR A 41 2.64 -8.91 6.50
CA THR A 41 3.30 -9.89 5.62
C THR A 41 4.79 -9.62 5.48
N LEU A 42 5.21 -8.34 5.47
CA LEU A 42 6.62 -7.96 5.38
C LEU A 42 7.39 -8.07 6.70
N ALA A 43 6.69 -7.89 7.82
CA ALA A 43 7.26 -8.02 9.15
C ALA A 43 7.56 -9.48 9.50
N ASP A 44 6.81 -10.42 8.91
CA ASP A 44 7.02 -11.83 9.11
C ASP A 44 7.90 -12.43 7.99
N PRO A 45 9.12 -12.89 8.30
CA PRO A 45 10.05 -13.41 7.29
C PRO A 45 9.64 -14.78 6.74
N ASP A 46 8.69 -15.47 7.38
CA ASP A 46 8.20 -16.81 7.01
C ASP A 46 6.92 -16.73 6.14
N LEU A 47 6.26 -15.57 6.08
CA LEU A 47 5.10 -15.35 5.22
C LEU A 47 5.52 -15.18 3.75
N GLU A 48 4.81 -15.89 2.87
CA GLU A 48 4.91 -15.72 1.42
C GLU A 48 4.57 -14.28 1.04
N ALA A 49 5.15 -13.80 -0.08
CA ALA A 49 4.86 -12.47 -0.60
C ALA A 49 3.34 -12.23 -0.66
N PRO A 50 2.87 -10.98 -0.44
CA PRO A 50 1.45 -10.71 -0.41
C PRO A 50 0.77 -11.19 -1.69
N SER A 51 -0.40 -11.80 -1.53
CA SER A 51 -1.11 -12.46 -2.62
C SER A 51 -1.40 -11.52 -3.79
N GLU A 52 -1.50 -12.06 -5.01
CA GLU A 52 -1.95 -11.29 -6.19
C GLU A 52 -3.28 -10.59 -5.96
N THR A 53 -4.18 -11.16 -5.15
CA THR A 53 -5.43 -10.52 -4.76
C THR A 53 -5.19 -9.21 -4.00
N LEU A 54 -4.23 -9.18 -3.08
CA LEU A 54 -3.88 -7.98 -2.33
C LEU A 54 -3.26 -6.91 -3.23
N LEU A 55 -2.42 -7.34 -4.17
CA LEU A 55 -1.82 -6.45 -5.18
C LEU A 55 -2.90 -5.82 -6.07
N ASN A 56 -3.86 -6.62 -6.56
CA ASN A 56 -4.95 -6.12 -7.38
C ASN A 56 -5.81 -5.11 -6.61
N LYS A 57 -6.17 -5.40 -5.36
CA LYS A 57 -6.91 -4.46 -4.51
C LYS A 57 -6.18 -3.14 -4.29
N LEU A 58 -4.86 -3.19 -4.04
CA LEU A 58 -4.04 -1.99 -3.91
C LEU A 58 -4.02 -1.17 -5.20
N GLU A 59 -3.96 -1.84 -6.36
CA GLU A 59 -3.99 -1.19 -7.68
C GLU A 59 -5.36 -0.54 -7.95
N GLU A 60 -6.46 -1.23 -7.64
CA GLU A 60 -7.83 -0.70 -7.77
C GLU A 60 -8.06 0.54 -6.90
N GLU A 61 -7.66 0.49 -5.63
CA GLU A 61 -7.74 1.65 -4.73
C GLU A 61 -6.84 2.78 -5.24
N ALA A 62 -5.62 2.49 -5.69
CA ALA A 62 -4.74 3.52 -6.27
C ALA A 62 -5.36 4.21 -7.50
N ILE A 63 -6.15 3.49 -8.30
CA ILE A 63 -6.90 4.06 -9.42
C ILE A 63 -8.05 4.93 -8.90
N ARG A 64 -8.83 4.43 -7.94
CA ARG A 64 -9.95 5.15 -7.32
C ARG A 64 -9.52 6.47 -6.69
N PHE A 65 -8.38 6.46 -6.00
CA PHE A 65 -7.78 7.66 -5.42
C PHE A 65 -7.09 8.56 -6.44
N GLY A 66 -6.87 8.13 -7.68
CA GLY A 66 -6.15 8.88 -8.69
C GLY A 66 -6.74 10.25 -9.01
N GLU A 67 -8.06 10.38 -8.94
CA GLU A 67 -8.77 11.64 -9.22
C GLU A 67 -8.92 12.54 -7.98
N SER A 68 -9.25 11.95 -6.82
CA SER A 68 -9.55 12.73 -5.61
C SER A 68 -8.31 12.96 -4.72
N HIS A 69 -7.37 12.01 -4.70
CA HIS A 69 -6.20 12.01 -3.82
C HIS A 69 -4.95 11.49 -4.56
N PRO A 70 -4.36 12.30 -5.46
CA PRO A 70 -3.24 11.87 -6.31
C PRO A 70 -1.98 11.46 -5.52
N ALA A 71 -1.80 12.00 -4.30
CA ALA A 71 -0.71 11.62 -3.40
C ALA A 71 -0.85 10.17 -2.92
N ILE A 72 -2.06 9.75 -2.54
CA ILE A 72 -2.36 8.37 -2.16
C ILE A 72 -2.10 7.42 -3.33
N ALA A 73 -2.66 7.74 -4.50
CA ALA A 73 -2.49 6.93 -5.69
C ALA A 73 -1.02 6.71 -6.05
N THR A 74 -0.20 7.77 -5.90
CA THR A 74 1.23 7.73 -6.16
C THR A 74 1.99 6.88 -5.14
N ALA A 75 1.66 6.98 -3.85
CA ALA A 75 2.27 6.15 -2.81
C ALA A 75 1.88 4.67 -2.98
N ALA A 76 0.61 4.39 -3.27
CA ALA A 76 0.11 3.03 -3.45
C ALA A 76 0.76 2.34 -4.68
N ARG A 77 0.92 3.07 -5.80
CA ARG A 77 1.64 2.55 -6.97
C ARG A 77 3.11 2.24 -6.70
N GLN A 78 3.81 3.08 -5.95
CA GLN A 78 5.21 2.82 -5.58
C GLN A 78 5.35 1.55 -4.73
N VAL A 79 4.42 1.31 -3.79
CA VAL A 79 4.37 0.08 -3.00
C VAL A 79 4.12 -1.12 -3.92
N LEU A 80 3.14 -1.01 -4.82
CA LEU A 80 2.80 -2.06 -5.78
C LEU A 80 3.98 -2.43 -6.68
N GLU A 81 4.70 -1.45 -7.22
CA GLU A 81 5.87 -1.68 -8.06
C GLU A 81 6.97 -2.42 -7.29
N LEU A 82 7.24 -2.03 -6.05
CA LEU A 82 8.23 -2.71 -5.23
C LEU A 82 7.81 -4.13 -4.85
N LEU A 83 6.53 -4.35 -4.58
CA LEU A 83 6.00 -5.70 -4.34
C LEU A 83 6.14 -6.60 -5.57
N LYS A 84 5.81 -6.08 -6.76
CA LYS A 84 6.02 -6.77 -8.04
C LYS A 84 7.50 -7.08 -8.28
N ASN A 85 8.42 -6.21 -7.83
CA ASN A 85 9.87 -6.46 -7.94
C ASN A 85 10.42 -7.48 -6.93
N ILE A 86 9.71 -7.76 -5.84
CA ILE A 86 10.13 -8.76 -4.82
C ILE A 86 9.52 -10.13 -5.10
N GLY A 87 8.35 -10.17 -5.74
CA GLY A 87 7.61 -11.39 -6.12
C GLY A 87 7.89 -11.93 -7.53
N VAL A 88 9.00 -11.56 -8.17
CA VAL A 88 9.45 -12.08 -9.48
C VAL A 88 10.82 -12.72 -9.37
#